data_AF-Q8T8T3-F1
#
_entry.id   AF-Q8T8T3-F1
#
_cell.length_a   1.000
_cell.length_b   1.000
_cell.length_c   1.000
_cell.angle_alpha   90.00
_cell.angle_beta   90.00
_cell.angle_gamma   90.00
#
_symmetry.space_group_name_H-M   'P 1'
#
loop_
_entity.id
_entity.type
_entity.pdbx_description
1 polymer ?
#
loop_
_entity_poly.entity_id
_entity_poly.type
_entity_poly.pdbx_seq_one_letter_code
_entity_poly.pdbx_strand_id
1 'polypeptide(L)'
;EMTTVSTEEEKQPTANCDNHQQSNNSNSKTSNDQQPSTSKAAQKLQLFRPLLNKELEDWIWQDNRQFLQDRNIFEHTYFNFMWQICGHIPQSLISETDVTCMAAKLSVSFFIETFIHAKEKPTMVPWVELLTKQFNASQEACEWFLSHMSQEPYWPVQVLIQCPNQMVRQMFQRLVIHVIQQLRASHAHLYLEVETDEDDKELIGQASCVTRFIGSLISLLEHGARANLRHLSEYFGLLCEFSRMGDEEAMYLLRIGVLKSLVDFYLGHKQTDSIDISSDNEDNSSEEALSVEKMRPASLDKMIALCASLVERSRGADFRLRLSPKDFSAIAGGKVILKKLESF
;
A
#
# COMPACT_ATOMS: atom_id res chain seq x y z
N GLU A 1 -9.22 -25.35 55.62
CA GLU A 1 -10.64 -25.17 55.25
C GLU A 1 -10.75 -25.14 53.73
N MET A 2 -11.67 -25.94 53.23
CA MET A 2 -12.10 -26.03 51.84
C MET A 2 -12.98 -24.82 51.54
N THR A 3 -12.66 -24.06 50.49
CA THR A 3 -13.73 -23.43 49.70
C THR A 3 -13.35 -23.31 48.24
N THR A 4 -14.22 -23.90 47.45
CA THR A 4 -14.31 -24.09 46.01
C THR A 4 -14.43 -22.79 45.22
N VAL A 5 -13.66 -22.71 44.12
CA VAL A 5 -13.86 -21.78 43.01
C VAL A 5 -14.95 -22.36 42.10
N SER A 6 -15.99 -21.58 41.81
CA SER A 6 -17.00 -21.89 40.79
C SER A 6 -16.93 -20.84 39.69
N THR A 7 -16.70 -21.31 38.47
CA THR A 7 -16.68 -20.59 37.19
C THR A 7 -18.09 -20.28 36.72
N GLU A 8 -18.38 -19.03 36.35
CA GLU A 8 -19.53 -18.67 35.54
C GLU A 8 -19.10 -17.79 34.36
N GLU A 9 -19.51 -18.23 33.16
CA GLU A 9 -19.29 -17.62 31.86
C GLU A 9 -20.11 -16.33 31.71
N GLU A 10 -19.47 -15.21 31.43
CA GLU A 10 -20.16 -13.96 31.09
C GLU A 10 -20.58 -13.95 29.62
N LYS A 11 -21.87 -14.20 29.37
CA LYS A 11 -22.55 -13.99 28.08
C LYS A 11 -22.79 -12.49 27.82
N GLN A 12 -22.37 -12.05 26.64
CA GLN A 12 -22.61 -10.71 26.10
C GLN A 12 -24.11 -10.32 26.07
N PRO A 13 -24.48 -9.06 26.39
CA PRO A 13 -25.86 -8.61 26.31
C PRO A 13 -26.23 -8.25 24.86
N THR A 14 -27.13 -9.04 24.28
CA THR A 14 -27.85 -8.65 23.06
C THR A 14 -29.03 -7.75 23.47
N ALA A 15 -29.10 -6.57 22.88
CA ALA A 15 -30.17 -5.61 23.13
C ALA A 15 -31.49 -6.12 22.53
N ASN A 16 -32.30 -6.79 23.35
CA ASN A 16 -33.67 -7.14 23.02
C ASN A 16 -34.60 -6.10 23.64
N CYS A 17 -35.22 -5.25 22.82
CA CYS A 17 -36.29 -4.36 23.23
C CYS A 17 -37.59 -5.16 23.40
N ASP A 18 -37.76 -5.79 24.56
CA ASP A 18 -39.05 -6.35 24.96
C ASP A 18 -39.87 -5.29 25.72
N ASN A 19 -40.90 -4.79 25.03
CA ASN A 19 -41.98 -3.99 25.61
C ASN A 19 -42.83 -4.88 26.51
N HIS A 20 -42.56 -4.87 27.82
CA HIS A 20 -43.47 -5.46 28.81
C HIS A 20 -44.28 -4.41 29.57
N GLN A 21 -45.58 -4.51 29.31
CA GLN A 21 -46.76 -4.02 30.02
C GLN A 21 -46.57 -3.69 31.50
N GLN A 22 -46.84 -2.43 31.86
CA GLN A 22 -47.16 -2.05 33.24
C GLN A 22 -48.66 -2.26 33.50
N SER A 23 -48.94 -3.08 34.51
CA SER A 23 -50.24 -3.24 35.14
C SER A 23 -50.61 -2.01 35.99
N ASN A 24 -51.82 -1.50 35.76
CA ASN A 24 -52.47 -0.41 36.51
C ASN A 24 -52.51 -0.65 38.03
N ASN A 25 -52.32 0.42 38.83
CA ASN A 25 -53.38 0.84 39.76
C ASN A 25 -53.30 2.31 40.23
N SER A 26 -54.41 3.00 39.93
CA SER A 26 -55.15 4.00 40.73
C SER A 26 -54.67 5.45 41.00
N ASN A 27 -55.56 6.36 40.55
CA ASN A 27 -55.89 7.73 41.02
C ASN A 27 -54.93 8.87 40.65
N SER A 28 -55.27 9.83 39.79
CA SER A 28 -56.45 10.72 39.90
C SER A 28 -56.62 11.64 38.66
N LYS A 29 -57.90 11.92 38.29
CA LYS A 29 -58.51 13.15 37.68
C LYS A 29 -57.53 14.16 37.04
N THR A 30 -57.64 14.66 35.80
CA THR A 30 -58.73 15.28 35.00
C THR A 30 -57.97 15.91 33.80
N SER A 31 -58.28 15.74 32.51
CA SER A 31 -59.34 16.40 31.74
C SER A 31 -59.11 16.07 30.25
N ASN A 32 -60.20 16.01 29.48
CA ASN A 32 -60.27 15.81 28.04
C ASN A 32 -59.42 16.81 27.24
N ASP A 33 -58.73 16.32 26.21
CA ASP A 33 -58.92 16.85 24.84
C ASP A 33 -58.48 15.83 23.77
N GLN A 34 -59.24 15.83 22.67
CA GLN A 34 -59.32 14.81 21.63
C GLN A 34 -58.04 14.71 20.78
N GLN A 35 -57.42 13.52 20.74
CA GLN A 35 -56.40 13.17 19.74
C GLN A 35 -57.05 12.51 18.51
N PRO A 36 -56.67 12.89 17.28
CA PRO A 36 -57.22 12.29 16.07
C PRO A 36 -56.69 10.86 15.88
N SER A 37 -57.61 9.97 15.54
CA SER A 37 -57.40 8.55 15.28
C SER A 37 -56.44 8.30 14.10
N THR A 38 -55.15 8.14 14.39
CA THR A 38 -54.11 7.69 13.42
C THR A 38 -53.95 6.16 13.37
N SER A 39 -54.71 5.40 14.16
CA SER A 39 -54.49 3.96 14.35
C SER A 39 -54.86 3.08 13.14
N LYS A 40 -55.82 3.49 12.30
CA LYS A 40 -56.28 2.66 11.17
C LYS A 40 -55.33 2.67 9.96
N ALA A 41 -54.56 3.75 9.77
CA ALA A 41 -53.57 3.84 8.68
C ALA A 41 -52.29 3.05 9.01
N ALA A 42 -51.84 3.11 10.27
CA ALA A 42 -50.69 2.35 10.74
C ALA A 42 -50.92 0.82 10.73
N GLN A 43 -52.14 0.37 11.04
CA GLN A 43 -52.50 -1.05 11.00
C GLN A 43 -52.55 -1.62 9.57
N LYS A 44 -52.89 -0.80 8.57
CA LYS A 44 -52.99 -1.26 7.17
C LYS A 44 -51.62 -1.45 6.50
N LEU A 45 -50.57 -0.78 7.00
CA LEU A 45 -49.18 -0.94 6.55
C LEU A 45 -48.48 -2.19 7.12
N GLN A 46 -49.01 -2.78 8.20
CA GLN A 46 -48.44 -4.00 8.79
C GLN A 46 -48.84 -5.29 8.05
N LEU A 47 -49.87 -5.24 7.20
CA LEU A 47 -50.45 -6.41 6.53
C LEU A 47 -49.76 -6.80 5.20
N PHE A 48 -48.79 -6.01 4.74
CA PHE A 48 -48.04 -6.26 3.52
C PHE A 48 -46.55 -6.01 3.70
N ARG A 49 -45.96 -6.49 4.81
CA ARG A 49 -44.54 -6.88 4.72
C ARG A 49 -44.52 -8.23 4.01
N PRO A 50 -43.97 -8.34 2.79
CA PRO A 50 -43.61 -9.64 2.27
C PRO A 50 -42.79 -10.31 3.38
N LEU A 51 -43.20 -11.50 3.83
CA LEU A 51 -42.33 -12.31 4.67
C LEU A 51 -41.12 -12.63 3.80
N LEU A 52 -40.07 -11.84 3.98
CA LEU A 52 -38.78 -12.12 3.40
C LEU A 52 -38.36 -13.48 3.97
N ASN A 53 -37.90 -14.41 3.13
CA ASN A 53 -37.38 -15.64 3.68
C ASN A 53 -36.15 -15.30 4.54
N LYS A 54 -35.88 -16.13 5.56
CA LYS A 54 -34.82 -15.84 6.52
C LYS A 54 -33.45 -15.68 5.86
N GLU A 55 -33.20 -16.43 4.80
CA GLU A 55 -31.96 -16.35 4.02
C GLU A 55 -31.78 -14.98 3.34
N LEU A 56 -32.80 -14.46 2.67
CA LEU A 56 -32.73 -13.13 2.06
C LEU A 56 -32.71 -12.03 3.13
N GLU A 57 -33.39 -12.23 4.26
CA GLU A 57 -33.33 -11.28 5.39
C GLU A 57 -31.92 -11.19 5.98
N ASP A 58 -31.30 -12.33 6.26
CA ASP A 58 -29.94 -12.41 6.78
C ASP A 58 -28.93 -11.84 5.76
N TRP A 59 -29.13 -12.11 4.47
CA TRP A 59 -28.32 -11.55 3.39
C TRP A 59 -28.45 -10.03 3.32
N ILE A 60 -29.67 -9.47 3.32
CA ILE A 60 -29.90 -8.01 3.29
C ILE A 60 -29.32 -7.35 4.54
N TRP A 61 -29.46 -7.97 5.72
CA TRP A 61 -28.85 -7.44 6.94
C TRP A 61 -27.34 -7.45 6.89
N GLN A 62 -26.74 -8.52 6.36
CA GLN A 62 -25.30 -8.61 6.23
C GLN A 62 -24.77 -7.58 5.23
N ASP A 63 -25.44 -7.43 4.09
CA ASP A 63 -25.09 -6.45 3.06
C ASP A 63 -25.21 -5.01 3.58
N ASN A 64 -26.30 -4.68 4.28
CA ASN A 64 -26.47 -3.36 4.89
C ASN A 64 -25.45 -3.08 5.99
N ARG A 65 -25.10 -4.07 6.82
CA ARG A 65 -24.04 -3.92 7.84
C ARG A 65 -22.70 -3.67 7.19
N GLN A 66 -22.35 -4.42 6.14
CA GLN A 66 -21.11 -4.24 5.39
C GLN A 66 -21.08 -2.84 4.76
N PHE A 67 -22.16 -2.41 4.09
CA PHE A 67 -22.27 -1.08 3.50
C PHE A 67 -22.07 0.04 4.52
N LEU A 68 -22.68 -0.08 5.71
CA LEU A 68 -22.50 0.91 6.77
C LEU A 68 -21.08 0.91 7.34
N GLN A 69 -20.45 -0.26 7.48
CA GLN A 69 -19.05 -0.37 7.90
C GLN A 69 -18.11 0.28 6.87
N ASP A 70 -18.28 -0.05 5.59
CA ASP A 70 -17.51 0.50 4.47
C ASP A 70 -17.66 2.01 4.36
N ARG A 71 -18.84 2.56 4.70
CA ARG A 71 -19.03 4.01 4.75
C ARG A 71 -18.36 4.64 5.98
N ASN A 72 -18.51 4.00 7.14
CA ASN A 72 -18.03 4.54 8.41
C ASN A 72 -16.50 4.62 8.48
N ILE A 73 -15.77 3.75 7.78
CA ILE A 73 -14.29 3.81 7.74
C ILE A 73 -13.77 5.07 7.05
N PHE A 74 -14.58 5.80 6.28
CA PHE A 74 -14.18 7.07 5.64
C PHE A 74 -14.75 8.32 6.35
N GLU A 75 -15.40 8.15 7.50
CA GLU A 75 -15.92 9.27 8.29
C GLU A 75 -14.78 10.02 8.99
N HIS A 76 -14.81 11.36 8.96
CA HIS A 76 -13.79 12.19 9.60
C HIS A 76 -13.65 11.91 11.10
N THR A 77 -14.74 11.56 11.78
CA THR A 77 -14.72 11.19 13.20
C THR A 77 -13.85 9.95 13.44
N TYR A 78 -13.91 8.96 12.54
CA TYR A 78 -13.05 7.78 12.61
C TYR A 78 -11.58 8.16 12.34
N PHE A 79 -11.33 9.05 11.37
CA PHE A 79 -9.97 9.52 11.08
C PHE A 79 -9.35 10.26 12.27
N ASN A 80 -10.13 11.11 12.94
CA ASN A 80 -9.71 11.78 14.16
C ASN A 80 -9.44 10.78 15.29
N PHE A 81 -10.30 9.78 15.46
CA PHE A 81 -10.08 8.71 16.43
C PHE A 81 -8.76 7.96 16.16
N MET A 82 -8.53 7.57 14.90
CA MET A 82 -7.29 6.91 14.48
C MET A 82 -6.07 7.80 14.71
N TRP A 83 -6.17 9.09 14.40
CA TRP A 83 -5.10 10.07 14.69
C TRP A 83 -4.78 10.14 16.18
N GLN A 84 -5.78 10.14 17.06
CA GLN A 84 -5.56 10.16 18.51
C GLN A 84 -4.85 8.89 18.98
N ILE A 85 -5.32 7.71 18.54
CA ILE A 85 -4.72 6.43 18.92
C ILE A 85 -3.28 6.31 18.42
N CYS A 86 -3.02 6.70 17.18
CA CYS A 86 -1.71 6.57 16.56
C CYS A 86 -0.71 7.62 17.08
N GLY A 87 -1.17 8.85 17.33
CA GLY A 87 -0.33 9.99 17.65
C GLY A 87 -0.11 10.27 19.14
N HIS A 88 -1.02 9.84 20.02
CA HIS A 88 -1.00 10.17 21.44
C HIS A 88 -0.84 8.92 22.30
N ILE A 89 0.33 8.30 22.21
CA ILE A 89 0.70 7.16 23.06
C ILE A 89 0.87 7.65 24.52
N PRO A 90 0.09 7.14 25.48
CA PRO A 90 0.25 7.48 26.89
C PRO A 90 1.66 7.15 27.39
N GLN A 91 2.31 8.11 28.05
CA GLN A 91 3.67 7.94 28.57
C GLN A 91 3.79 6.79 29.57
N SER A 92 2.69 6.46 30.26
CA SER A 92 2.61 5.31 31.18
C SER A 92 2.79 3.95 30.50
N LEU A 93 2.61 3.85 29.18
CA LEU A 93 2.74 2.60 28.44
C LEU A 93 4.13 2.40 27.82
N ILE A 94 4.95 3.46 27.75
CA ILE A 94 6.24 3.47 27.06
C ILE A 94 7.28 2.59 27.78
N SER A 95 7.09 2.27 29.06
CA SER A 95 8.04 1.49 29.85
C SER A 95 7.89 -0.04 29.74
N GLU A 96 6.81 -0.56 29.15
CA GLU A 96 6.49 -2.00 29.26
C GLU A 96 6.51 -2.80 27.95
N THR A 97 6.37 -2.16 26.78
CA THR A 97 6.31 -2.82 25.45
C THR A 97 6.80 -1.87 24.34
N ASP A 98 7.14 -2.39 23.15
CA ASP A 98 7.41 -1.55 21.97
C ASP A 98 6.09 -0.98 21.39
N VAL A 99 5.40 -0.20 22.21
CA VAL A 99 4.14 0.48 21.87
C VAL A 99 4.35 1.44 20.69
N THR A 100 5.56 1.98 20.53
CA THR A 100 5.91 2.85 19.41
C THR A 100 5.86 2.09 18.08
N CYS A 101 6.46 0.89 18.02
CA CYS A 101 6.35 0.01 16.86
C CYS A 101 4.91 -0.41 16.58
N MET A 102 4.14 -0.77 17.61
CA MET A 102 2.72 -1.12 17.44
C MET A 102 1.90 0.05 16.88
N ALA A 103 2.11 1.26 17.40
CA ALA A 103 1.46 2.46 16.88
C ALA A 103 1.89 2.76 15.45
N ALA A 104 3.16 2.58 15.10
CA ALA A 104 3.64 2.75 13.73
C ALA A 104 2.97 1.75 12.77
N LYS A 105 2.89 0.47 13.15
CA LYS A 105 2.21 -0.59 12.39
C LYS A 105 0.75 -0.22 12.12
N LEU A 106 0.03 0.26 13.14
CA LEU A 106 -1.35 0.72 13.00
C LEU A 106 -1.47 1.95 12.10
N SER A 107 -0.63 2.97 12.31
CA SER A 107 -0.61 4.19 11.49
C SER A 107 -0.39 3.87 10.02
N VAL A 108 0.61 3.03 9.71
CA VAL A 108 0.98 2.67 8.34
C VAL A 108 -0.17 1.94 7.66
N SER A 109 -0.72 0.92 8.33
CA SER A 109 -1.82 0.11 7.78
C SER A 109 -3.04 0.99 7.50
N PHE A 110 -3.47 1.79 8.49
CA PHE A 110 -4.57 2.74 8.29
C PHE A 110 -4.28 3.75 7.18
N PHE A 111 -3.06 4.28 7.13
CA PHE A 111 -2.69 5.29 6.15
C PHE A 111 -2.75 4.75 4.73
N ILE A 112 -2.12 3.60 4.47
CA ILE A 112 -2.01 3.02 3.12
C ILE A 112 -3.33 2.36 2.71
N GLU A 113 -4.02 1.66 3.60
CA GLU A 113 -5.19 0.87 3.23
C GLU A 113 -6.48 1.70 3.21
N THR A 114 -6.57 2.74 4.05
CA THR A 114 -7.79 3.53 4.20
C THR A 114 -7.58 4.99 3.82
N PHE A 115 -6.60 5.67 4.44
CA PHE A 115 -6.51 7.13 4.37
C PHE A 115 -6.23 7.65 2.95
N ILE A 116 -5.27 7.07 2.22
CA ILE A 116 -4.92 7.54 0.87
C ILE A 116 -6.05 7.36 -0.17
N HIS A 117 -7.05 6.55 0.15
CA HIS A 117 -8.24 6.32 -0.68
C HIS A 117 -9.38 7.30 -0.36
N ALA A 118 -9.31 7.99 0.77
CA ALA A 118 -10.26 9.02 1.12
C ALA A 118 -10.06 10.29 0.29
N LYS A 119 -11.09 11.15 0.25
CA LYS A 119 -11.02 12.46 -0.39
C LYS A 119 -10.29 13.51 0.48
N GLU A 120 -9.61 13.08 1.54
CA GLU A 120 -8.96 13.90 2.57
C GLU A 120 -7.58 14.42 2.15
N LYS A 121 -7.55 15.62 1.57
CA LYS A 121 -6.29 16.26 1.15
C LYS A 121 -5.57 17.06 2.25
N PRO A 122 -6.25 17.84 3.12
CA PRO A 122 -5.56 18.73 4.06
C PRO A 122 -4.73 18.03 5.15
N THR A 123 -5.16 16.84 5.59
CA THR A 123 -4.55 16.11 6.71
C THR A 123 -3.43 15.17 6.29
N MET A 124 -3.16 15.04 4.99
CA MET A 124 -2.14 14.14 4.45
C MET A 124 -0.72 14.47 4.95
N VAL A 125 -0.37 15.76 4.99
CA VAL A 125 0.95 16.20 5.48
C VAL A 125 1.15 15.83 6.96
N PRO A 126 0.23 16.17 7.88
CA PRO A 126 0.29 15.70 9.26
C PRO A 126 0.45 14.18 9.41
N TRP A 127 -0.26 13.38 8.63
CA TRP A 127 -0.12 11.91 8.66
C TRP A 127 1.28 11.44 8.27
N VAL A 128 1.88 12.04 7.25
CA VAL A 128 3.25 11.68 6.88
C VAL A 128 4.27 12.17 7.90
N GLU A 129 4.07 13.34 8.52
CA GLU A 129 4.90 13.82 9.62
C GLU A 129 4.84 12.86 10.83
N LEU A 130 3.65 12.37 11.18
CA LEU A 130 3.46 11.38 12.24
C LEU A 130 4.21 10.08 11.92
N LEU A 131 4.05 9.54 10.71
CA LEU A 131 4.75 8.33 10.27
C LEU A 131 6.27 8.50 10.30
N THR A 132 6.77 9.64 9.81
CA THR A 132 8.20 9.98 9.83
C THR A 132 8.74 10.02 11.26
N LYS A 133 7.99 10.63 12.19
CA LYS A 133 8.34 10.67 13.62
C LYS A 133 8.36 9.26 14.22
N GLN A 134 7.38 8.43 13.91
CA GLN A 134 7.30 7.05 14.41
C GLN A 134 8.47 6.20 13.91
N PHE A 135 8.83 6.31 12.62
CA PHE A 135 9.99 5.60 12.06
C PHE A 135 11.33 6.07 12.65
N ASN A 136 11.48 7.38 12.89
CA ASN A 136 12.68 7.89 13.58
C ASN A 136 12.79 7.40 15.02
N ALA A 137 11.67 7.07 15.66
CA ALA A 137 11.61 6.63 17.06
C ALA A 137 11.72 5.10 17.23
N SER A 138 11.52 4.31 16.17
CA SER A 138 11.56 2.85 16.23
C SER A 138 12.22 2.26 14.97
N GLN A 139 13.42 1.71 15.15
CA GLN A 139 14.09 0.92 14.11
C GLN A 139 13.31 -0.36 13.79
N GLU A 140 12.70 -1.00 14.79
CA GLU A 140 11.86 -2.20 14.59
C GLU A 140 10.69 -1.91 13.62
N ALA A 141 10.05 -0.74 13.75
CA ALA A 141 9.00 -0.32 12.84
C ALA A 141 9.50 -0.17 11.40
N CYS A 142 10.70 0.38 11.22
CA CYS A 142 11.35 0.53 9.92
C CYS A 142 11.62 -0.85 9.28
N GLU A 143 12.21 -1.77 10.03
CA GLU A 143 12.53 -3.12 9.58
C GLU A 143 11.29 -3.93 9.24
N TRP A 144 10.24 -3.82 10.06
CA TRP A 144 8.94 -4.43 9.81
C TRP A 144 8.32 -3.88 8.52
N PHE A 145 8.32 -2.56 8.32
CA PHE A 145 7.68 -1.94 7.17
C PHE A 145 8.25 -2.48 5.85
N LEU A 146 9.58 -2.54 5.72
CA LEU A 146 10.22 -3.08 4.51
C LEU A 146 10.08 -4.61 4.42
N SER A 147 10.17 -5.33 5.55
CA SER A 147 10.02 -6.79 5.56
C SER A 147 8.62 -7.22 5.13
N HIS A 148 7.58 -6.54 5.64
CA HIS A 148 6.19 -6.81 5.27
C HIS A 148 5.97 -6.61 3.76
N MET A 149 6.41 -5.48 3.20
CA MET A 149 6.29 -5.22 1.76
C MET A 149 7.19 -6.10 0.88
N SER A 150 8.25 -6.70 1.44
CA SER A 150 9.08 -7.66 0.71
C SER A 150 8.39 -9.02 0.54
N GLN A 151 7.62 -9.45 1.53
CA GLN A 151 6.91 -10.73 1.55
C GLN A 151 5.57 -10.61 0.80
N GLU A 152 4.83 -9.54 1.07
CA GLU A 152 3.53 -9.25 0.46
C GLU A 152 3.59 -7.89 -0.23
N PRO A 153 3.96 -7.83 -1.53
CA PRO A 153 4.18 -6.57 -2.24
C PRO A 153 2.87 -5.86 -2.64
N TYR A 154 1.77 -6.07 -1.89
CA TYR A 154 0.47 -5.47 -2.13
C TYR A 154 0.52 -3.94 -2.08
N TRP A 155 1.10 -3.34 -1.03
CA TRP A 155 1.20 -1.88 -0.93
C TRP A 155 2.04 -1.24 -2.04
N PRO A 156 3.25 -1.73 -2.38
CA PRO A 156 3.98 -1.23 -3.55
C PRO A 156 3.19 -1.34 -4.86
N VAL A 157 2.49 -2.45 -5.10
CA VAL A 157 1.68 -2.62 -6.31
C VAL A 157 0.52 -1.61 -6.32
N GLN A 158 -0.25 -1.54 -5.25
CA GLN A 158 -1.40 -0.65 -5.12
C GLN A 158 -0.98 0.82 -5.25
N VAL A 159 0.09 1.23 -4.56
CA VAL A 159 0.51 2.63 -4.47
C VAL A 159 1.42 3.03 -5.63
N LEU A 160 2.52 2.34 -5.91
CA LEU A 160 3.49 2.77 -6.92
C LEU A 160 3.11 2.40 -8.36
N ILE A 161 2.29 1.36 -8.55
CA ILE A 161 1.97 0.84 -9.89
C ILE A 161 0.53 1.19 -10.29
N GLN A 162 -0.45 0.88 -9.44
CA GLN A 162 -1.88 1.00 -9.78
C GLN A 162 -2.48 2.36 -9.43
N CYS A 163 -1.95 3.08 -8.44
CA CYS A 163 -2.53 4.34 -7.99
C CYS A 163 -2.38 5.43 -9.08
N PRO A 164 -3.47 6.04 -9.57
CA PRO A 164 -3.38 7.12 -10.55
C PRO A 164 -2.92 8.45 -9.93
N ASN A 165 -3.07 8.61 -8.60
CA ASN A 165 -2.76 9.86 -7.90
C ASN A 165 -1.26 10.04 -7.68
N GLN A 166 -0.65 10.91 -8.49
CA GLN A 166 0.79 11.17 -8.44
C GLN A 166 1.28 11.65 -7.06
N MET A 167 0.52 12.50 -6.37
CA MET A 167 0.92 13.01 -5.06
C MET A 167 1.05 11.87 -4.05
N VAL A 168 0.10 10.93 -4.04
CA VAL A 168 0.15 9.75 -3.16
C VAL A 168 1.37 8.90 -3.46
N ARG A 169 1.69 8.67 -4.75
CA ARG A 169 2.88 7.92 -5.15
C ARG A 169 4.17 8.59 -4.69
N GLN A 170 4.28 9.92 -4.84
CA GLN A 170 5.45 10.68 -4.42
C GLN A 170 5.64 10.66 -2.91
N MET A 171 4.54 10.81 -2.15
CA MET A 171 4.58 10.73 -0.69
C MET A 171 5.04 9.35 -0.23
N PHE A 172 4.50 8.28 -0.82
CA PHE A 172 4.90 6.92 -0.51
C PHE A 172 6.36 6.66 -0.87
N GLN A 173 6.82 7.06 -2.06
CA GLN A 173 8.23 6.97 -2.44
C GLN A 173 9.13 7.66 -1.40
N ARG A 174 8.80 8.90 -1.01
CA ARG A 174 9.59 9.66 -0.03
C ARG A 174 9.62 8.97 1.34
N LEU A 175 8.50 8.39 1.77
CA LEU A 175 8.43 7.65 3.03
C LEU A 175 9.32 6.40 2.98
N VAL A 176 9.27 5.64 1.89
CA VAL A 176 10.11 4.44 1.71
C VAL A 176 11.59 4.80 1.69
N ILE A 177 11.98 5.83 0.94
CA ILE A 177 13.38 6.29 0.91
C ILE A 177 13.84 6.78 2.28
N HIS A 178 12.98 7.49 3.02
CA HIS A 178 13.28 7.91 4.39
C HIS A 178 13.58 6.70 5.29
N VAL A 179 12.76 5.66 5.23
CA VAL A 179 12.96 4.43 6.00
C VAL A 179 14.27 3.73 5.61
N ILE A 180 14.57 3.62 4.31
CA ILE A 180 15.84 3.05 3.84
C ILE A 180 17.04 3.85 4.37
N GLN A 181 16.94 5.19 4.36
CA GLN A 181 18.00 6.06 4.85
C GLN A 181 18.23 5.92 6.37
N GLN A 182 17.16 5.73 7.15
CA GLN A 182 17.25 5.44 8.58
C GLN A 182 17.95 4.11 8.85
N LEU A 183 17.63 3.07 8.08
CA LEU A 183 18.21 1.74 8.22
C LEU A 183 19.63 1.62 7.67
N ARG A 184 20.08 2.57 6.85
CA ARG A 184 21.36 2.47 6.13
C ARG A 184 22.54 2.18 7.06
N ALA A 185 22.61 2.84 8.21
CA ALA A 185 23.73 2.69 9.14
C ALA A 185 23.88 1.25 9.68
N SER A 186 22.76 0.57 9.93
CA SER A 186 22.74 -0.82 10.42
C SER A 186 22.67 -1.87 9.30
N HIS A 187 22.21 -1.52 8.09
CA HIS A 187 21.97 -2.50 7.04
C HIS A 187 22.95 -2.47 5.86
N ALA A 188 23.67 -1.37 5.60
CA ALA A 188 24.46 -1.24 4.37
C ALA A 188 25.51 -2.35 4.19
N HIS A 189 26.15 -2.79 5.28
CA HIS A 189 27.15 -3.86 5.25
C HIS A 189 26.55 -5.23 4.89
N LEU A 190 25.25 -5.43 5.13
CA LEU A 190 24.52 -6.67 4.85
C LEU A 190 24.10 -6.78 3.37
N TYR A 191 24.15 -5.68 2.59
CA TYR A 191 23.59 -5.65 1.23
C TYR A 191 24.32 -6.59 0.26
N LEU A 192 25.61 -6.83 0.50
CA LEU A 192 26.45 -7.66 -0.37
C LEU A 192 26.76 -9.03 0.25
N GLU A 193 26.18 -9.35 1.41
CA GLU A 193 26.31 -10.67 2.01
C GLU A 193 25.64 -11.71 1.11
N VAL A 194 26.33 -12.84 0.95
CA VAL A 194 25.88 -13.97 0.13
C VAL A 194 25.60 -15.13 1.06
N GLU A 195 24.35 -15.55 1.07
CA GLU A 195 23.90 -16.77 1.74
C GLU A 195 23.72 -17.86 0.70
N THR A 196 23.75 -19.13 1.12
CA THR A 196 23.49 -20.27 0.24
C THR A 196 22.16 -20.88 0.65
N ASP A 197 21.24 -21.05 -0.29
CA ASP A 197 19.96 -21.73 -0.02
C ASP A 197 20.12 -23.25 0.08
N GLU A 198 19.02 -23.95 0.37
CA GLU A 198 18.99 -25.42 0.48
C GLU A 198 19.35 -26.14 -0.84
N ASP A 199 19.31 -25.43 -1.98
CA ASP A 199 19.62 -25.92 -3.33
C ASP A 199 21.06 -25.55 -3.77
N ASP A 200 21.94 -25.14 -2.85
CA ASP A 200 23.29 -24.64 -3.14
C ASP A 200 23.34 -23.39 -4.05
N LYS A 201 22.26 -22.59 -4.11
CA LYS A 201 22.23 -21.34 -4.87
C LYS A 201 22.67 -20.17 -4.00
N GLU A 202 23.57 -19.36 -4.55
CA GLU A 202 23.99 -18.10 -3.93
C GLU A 202 22.86 -17.06 -3.98
N LEU A 203 22.39 -16.63 -2.81
CA LEU A 203 21.41 -15.57 -2.62
C LEU A 203 22.09 -14.35 -1.99
N ILE A 204 22.24 -13.29 -2.78
CA ILE A 204 22.82 -12.02 -2.31
C ILE A 204 21.77 -11.13 -1.65
N GLY A 205 22.13 -10.50 -0.52
CA GLY A 205 21.32 -9.49 0.16
C GLY A 205 20.10 -10.06 0.87
N GLN A 206 20.10 -11.33 1.25
CA GLN A 206 18.99 -11.91 2.03
C GLN A 206 19.02 -11.51 3.50
N ALA A 207 20.18 -11.16 4.05
CA ALA A 207 20.32 -10.73 5.44
C ALA A 207 19.59 -9.40 5.76
N SER A 208 19.37 -8.52 4.78
CA SER A 208 18.77 -7.20 5.00
C SER A 208 17.35 -7.07 4.45
N CYS A 209 16.44 -6.51 5.27
CA CYS A 209 15.07 -6.20 4.85
C CYS A 209 15.02 -5.17 3.70
N VAL A 210 16.00 -4.26 3.62
CA VAL A 210 16.10 -3.27 2.54
C VAL A 210 16.32 -3.96 1.21
N THR A 211 17.31 -4.85 1.12
CA THR A 211 17.62 -5.57 -0.12
C THR A 211 16.54 -6.58 -0.48
N ARG A 212 15.94 -7.27 0.49
CA ARG A 212 14.75 -8.11 0.23
C ARG A 212 13.61 -7.30 -0.38
N PHE A 213 13.32 -6.10 0.14
CA PHE A 213 12.32 -5.20 -0.42
C PHE A 213 12.69 -4.69 -1.82
N ILE A 214 13.91 -4.20 -2.02
CA ILE A 214 14.35 -3.75 -3.36
C ILE A 214 14.31 -4.92 -4.36
N GLY A 215 14.73 -6.12 -3.97
CA GLY A 215 14.62 -7.33 -4.76
C GLY A 215 13.18 -7.68 -5.13
N SER A 216 12.23 -7.53 -4.19
CA SER A 216 10.80 -7.74 -4.47
C SER A 216 10.28 -6.74 -5.51
N LEU A 217 10.69 -5.46 -5.42
CA LEU A 217 10.39 -4.48 -6.47
C LEU A 217 10.96 -4.95 -7.82
N ILE A 218 12.25 -5.30 -7.90
CA ILE A 218 12.82 -5.76 -9.18
C ILE A 218 12.04 -6.95 -9.77
N SER A 219 11.59 -7.90 -8.95
CA SER A 219 10.73 -9.01 -9.39
C SER A 219 9.37 -8.56 -9.96
N LEU A 220 8.76 -7.50 -9.42
CA LEU A 220 7.50 -6.94 -9.95
C LEU A 220 7.62 -6.42 -11.39
N LEU A 221 8.82 -6.06 -11.86
CA LEU A 221 9.06 -5.68 -13.26
C LEU A 221 8.76 -6.85 -14.20
N GLU A 222 9.05 -8.07 -13.79
CA GLU A 222 8.89 -9.26 -14.63
C GLU A 222 7.42 -9.70 -14.73
N HIS A 223 6.63 -9.48 -13.66
CA HIS A 223 5.31 -10.12 -13.49
C HIS A 223 4.09 -9.20 -13.36
N GLY A 224 4.23 -7.88 -13.18
CA GLY A 224 3.03 -7.05 -12.86
C GLY A 224 3.07 -5.58 -13.29
N ALA A 225 4.25 -4.97 -13.46
CA ALA A 225 4.34 -3.54 -13.75
C ALA A 225 3.92 -3.16 -15.19
N ARG A 226 3.91 -4.14 -16.12
CA ARG A 226 3.72 -3.88 -17.56
C ARG A 226 2.34 -3.35 -17.94
N ALA A 227 1.28 -3.68 -17.20
CA ALA A 227 -0.06 -3.17 -17.48
C ALA A 227 -0.23 -1.66 -17.19
N ASN A 228 0.68 -1.06 -16.40
CA ASN A 228 0.53 0.28 -15.85
C ASN A 228 1.71 1.22 -16.18
N LEU A 229 2.27 1.12 -17.40
CA LEU A 229 3.49 1.87 -17.82
C LEU A 229 3.43 3.39 -17.59
N ARG A 230 2.22 3.97 -17.58
CA ARG A 230 1.98 5.41 -17.44
C ARG A 230 2.25 5.95 -16.02
N HIS A 231 2.32 5.10 -15.01
CA HIS A 231 2.40 5.53 -13.60
C HIS A 231 3.71 5.15 -12.89
N LEU A 232 4.71 4.66 -13.62
CA LEU A 232 5.95 4.12 -13.06
C LEU A 232 7.04 5.17 -12.74
N SER A 233 6.73 6.47 -12.76
CA SER A 233 7.76 7.51 -12.55
C SER A 233 8.33 7.46 -11.14
N GLU A 234 7.46 7.38 -10.13
CA GLU A 234 7.85 7.27 -8.72
C GLU A 234 8.47 5.91 -8.40
N TYR A 235 8.05 4.85 -9.11
CA TYR A 235 8.64 3.52 -9.01
C TYR A 235 10.11 3.50 -9.44
N PHE A 236 10.42 3.98 -10.66
CA PHE A 236 11.81 4.10 -11.10
C PHE A 236 12.57 5.20 -10.35
N GLY A 237 11.85 6.22 -9.87
CA GLY A 237 12.39 7.25 -8.98
C GLY A 237 12.97 6.65 -7.71
N LEU A 238 12.24 5.73 -7.06
CA LEU A 238 12.67 5.01 -5.87
C LEU A 238 13.97 4.24 -6.12
N LEU A 239 13.99 3.41 -7.17
CA LEU A 239 15.17 2.61 -7.53
C LEU A 239 16.37 3.49 -7.89
N CYS A 240 16.14 4.60 -8.61
CA CYS A 240 17.17 5.58 -8.95
C CYS A 240 17.74 6.26 -7.71
N GLU A 241 16.90 6.64 -6.76
CA GLU A 241 17.33 7.29 -5.52
C GLU A 241 18.12 6.32 -4.64
N PHE A 242 17.64 5.08 -4.48
CA PHE A 242 18.37 4.00 -3.81
C PHE A 242 19.78 3.80 -4.43
N SER A 243 19.88 3.71 -5.75
CA SER A 243 21.17 3.55 -6.45
C SER A 243 22.18 4.68 -6.20
N ARG A 244 21.71 5.85 -5.76
CA ARG A 244 22.51 7.05 -5.55
C ARG A 244 22.89 7.26 -4.09
N MET A 245 22.36 6.46 -3.16
CA MET A 245 22.62 6.62 -1.72
C MET A 245 24.08 6.32 -1.33
N GLY A 246 24.70 5.34 -1.98
CA GLY A 246 26.07 4.93 -1.69
C GLY A 246 26.56 3.83 -2.63
N ASP A 247 27.75 3.30 -2.36
CA ASP A 247 28.38 2.27 -3.20
C ASP A 247 27.77 0.89 -2.97
N GLU A 248 27.40 0.57 -1.74
CA GLU A 248 26.78 -0.70 -1.39
C GLU A 248 25.45 -0.91 -2.14
N GLU A 249 24.62 0.14 -2.22
CA GLU A 249 23.35 0.12 -2.92
C GLU A 249 23.50 -0.09 -4.43
N ALA A 250 24.42 0.66 -5.05
CA ALA A 250 24.71 0.54 -6.48
C ALA A 250 25.28 -0.84 -6.82
N MET A 251 26.22 -1.34 -6.00
CA MET A 251 26.83 -2.65 -6.20
C MET A 251 25.82 -3.78 -6.01
N TYR A 252 24.92 -3.68 -5.03
CA TYR A 252 23.84 -4.64 -4.86
C TYR A 252 22.97 -4.72 -6.13
N LEU A 253 22.50 -3.58 -6.65
CA LEU A 253 21.69 -3.53 -7.88
C LEU A 253 22.42 -4.13 -9.09
N LEU A 254 23.74 -3.86 -9.22
CA LEU A 254 24.55 -4.45 -10.29
C LEU A 254 24.69 -5.97 -10.12
N ARG A 255 24.85 -6.47 -8.88
CA ARG A 255 25.03 -7.90 -8.60
C ARG A 255 23.77 -8.73 -8.85
N ILE A 256 22.59 -8.16 -8.63
CA ILE A 256 21.32 -8.85 -8.93
C ILE A 256 20.88 -8.72 -10.40
N GLY A 257 21.66 -8.05 -11.27
CA GLY A 257 21.36 -7.94 -12.70
C GLY A 257 20.18 -7.02 -13.02
N VAL A 258 20.04 -5.91 -12.28
CA VAL A 258 18.95 -4.94 -12.51
C VAL A 258 18.97 -4.37 -13.93
N LEU A 259 20.15 -4.15 -14.53
CA LEU A 259 20.25 -3.57 -15.87
C LEU A 259 19.60 -4.46 -16.92
N LYS A 260 19.86 -5.77 -16.89
CA LYS A 260 19.14 -6.74 -17.73
C LYS A 260 17.64 -6.67 -17.50
N SER A 261 17.20 -6.69 -16.23
CA SER A 261 15.78 -6.66 -15.87
C SER A 261 15.06 -5.42 -16.43
N LEU A 262 15.69 -4.23 -16.35
CA LEU A 262 15.17 -2.98 -16.90
C LEU A 262 15.13 -2.99 -18.43
N VAL A 263 16.17 -3.52 -19.08
CA VAL A 263 16.22 -3.64 -20.55
C VAL A 263 15.17 -4.60 -21.05
N ASP A 264 15.04 -5.78 -20.42
CA ASP A 264 14.04 -6.79 -20.78
C ASP A 264 12.62 -6.28 -20.54
N PHE A 265 12.41 -5.54 -19.44
CA PHE A 265 11.13 -4.86 -19.18
C PHE A 265 10.74 -3.91 -20.31
N TYR A 266 11.68 -3.09 -20.79
CA TYR A 266 11.41 -2.07 -21.82
C TYR A 266 11.37 -2.64 -23.25
N LEU A 267 12.27 -3.58 -23.58
CA LEU A 267 12.41 -4.14 -24.93
C LEU A 267 11.56 -5.39 -25.17
N GLY A 268 11.16 -6.11 -24.11
CA GLY A 268 10.27 -7.27 -24.20
C GLY A 268 8.93 -6.97 -24.88
N HIS A 269 8.56 -5.70 -25.00
CA HIS A 269 7.42 -5.18 -25.78
C HIS A 269 7.49 -5.55 -27.27
N LYS A 270 8.69 -5.75 -27.84
CA LYS A 270 8.85 -5.94 -29.29
C LYS A 270 8.35 -7.27 -29.85
N GLN A 271 8.06 -8.28 -29.03
CA GLN A 271 7.50 -9.55 -29.53
C GLN A 271 5.97 -9.60 -29.51
N THR A 272 5.30 -8.84 -28.64
CA THR A 272 3.85 -8.99 -28.42
C THR A 272 3.00 -7.92 -29.12
N ASP A 273 3.59 -6.80 -29.54
CA ASP A 273 2.86 -5.69 -30.19
C ASP A 273 2.45 -5.93 -31.65
N SER A 274 2.66 -7.13 -32.19
CA SER A 274 2.25 -7.43 -33.56
C SER A 274 0.81 -7.97 -33.66
N ILE A 275 0.16 -8.37 -32.57
CA ILE A 275 -1.18 -8.95 -32.60
C ILE A 275 -1.92 -8.62 -31.29
N ASP A 276 -2.71 -7.54 -31.30
CA ASP A 276 -4.11 -7.54 -30.83
C ASP A 276 -4.67 -6.11 -30.89
N ILE A 277 -5.09 -5.74 -32.10
CA ILE A 277 -6.17 -4.79 -32.30
C ILE A 277 -7.47 -5.61 -32.22
N SER A 278 -8.10 -5.62 -31.06
CA SER A 278 -9.52 -5.93 -30.88
C SER A 278 -10.08 -4.77 -30.05
N SER A 279 -10.66 -3.74 -30.68
CA SER A 279 -12.07 -3.70 -31.12
C SER A 279 -13.04 -3.84 -29.94
N ASP A 280 -13.70 -2.72 -29.65
CA ASP A 280 -15.05 -2.53 -29.09
C ASP A 280 -15.13 -1.99 -27.65
N ASN A 281 -15.18 -0.65 -27.52
CA ASN A 281 -16.47 0.08 -27.48
C ASN A 281 -16.24 1.58 -27.32
N GLU A 282 -17.02 2.35 -28.06
CA GLU A 282 -16.97 3.80 -28.16
C GLU A 282 -17.47 4.51 -26.90
N ASP A 283 -16.81 5.60 -26.54
CA ASP A 283 -17.48 6.80 -26.05
C ASP A 283 -16.63 8.06 -26.33
N ASN A 284 -17.09 8.81 -27.33
CA ASN A 284 -16.85 10.23 -27.65
C ASN A 284 -15.74 10.99 -26.91
N SER A 285 -14.64 11.31 -27.61
CA SER A 285 -14.06 12.67 -27.63
C SER A 285 -12.98 12.78 -28.70
N SER A 286 -13.33 13.47 -29.80
CA SER A 286 -12.46 14.17 -30.76
C SER A 286 -11.22 13.44 -31.30
N GLU A 287 -11.28 13.12 -32.59
CA GLU A 287 -10.15 12.88 -33.48
C GLU A 287 -9.02 13.90 -33.25
N GLU A 288 -7.85 13.41 -32.88
CA GLU A 288 -6.58 13.94 -33.36
C GLU A 288 -5.59 12.77 -33.39
N ALA A 289 -5.20 12.40 -34.62
CA ALA A 289 -4.15 11.43 -34.88
C ALA A 289 -2.83 11.90 -34.24
N LEU A 290 -2.54 11.43 -33.03
CA LEU A 290 -1.30 11.72 -32.33
C LEU A 290 -0.26 10.67 -32.70
N SER A 291 0.72 11.14 -33.46
CA SER A 291 1.96 10.48 -33.78
C SER A 291 2.62 9.82 -32.56
N VAL A 292 3.16 8.62 -32.79
CA VAL A 292 3.92 7.76 -31.87
C VAL A 292 5.11 8.47 -31.18
N GLU A 293 5.45 9.70 -31.59
CA GLU A 293 6.54 10.49 -31.02
C GLU A 293 6.19 11.28 -29.74
N LYS A 294 4.91 11.50 -29.40
CA LYS A 294 4.53 12.31 -28.22
C LYS A 294 4.42 11.55 -26.89
N MET A 295 4.56 10.23 -26.89
CA MET A 295 4.25 9.39 -25.72
C MET A 295 5.48 8.90 -24.95
N ARG A 296 6.59 9.65 -24.92
CA ARG A 296 7.72 9.31 -24.02
C ARG A 296 7.29 9.60 -22.58
N PRO A 297 6.96 8.61 -21.73
CA PRO A 297 6.42 8.89 -20.42
C PRO A 297 7.58 9.29 -19.49
N ALA A 298 7.35 10.21 -18.55
CA ALA A 298 8.35 10.63 -17.55
C ALA A 298 8.97 9.45 -16.75
N SER A 299 8.30 8.29 -16.72
CA SER A 299 8.83 7.04 -16.17
C SER A 299 10.06 6.53 -16.92
N LEU A 300 10.09 6.68 -18.26
CA LEU A 300 11.22 6.27 -19.09
C LEU A 300 12.48 7.09 -18.77
N ASP A 301 12.35 8.39 -18.51
CA ASP A 301 13.51 9.23 -18.18
C ASP A 301 14.09 8.85 -16.82
N LYS A 302 13.26 8.49 -15.84
CA LYS A 302 13.72 7.97 -14.54
C LYS A 302 14.40 6.60 -14.68
N MET A 303 13.86 5.73 -15.51
CA MET A 303 14.48 4.43 -15.82
C MET A 303 15.84 4.59 -16.50
N ILE A 304 15.94 5.49 -17.49
CA ILE A 304 17.21 5.80 -18.16
C ILE A 304 18.21 6.42 -17.19
N ALA A 305 17.77 7.32 -16.30
CA ALA A 305 18.62 7.91 -15.28
C ALA A 305 19.17 6.85 -14.31
N LEU A 306 18.37 5.85 -13.94
CA LEU A 306 18.80 4.69 -13.16
C LEU A 306 19.85 3.87 -13.94
N CYS A 307 19.58 3.51 -15.20
CA CYS A 307 20.54 2.78 -16.04
C CYS A 307 21.87 3.53 -16.17
N ALA A 308 21.81 4.84 -16.45
CA ALA A 308 23.01 5.69 -16.58
C ALA A 308 23.81 5.73 -15.27
N SER A 309 23.12 5.92 -14.14
CA SER A 309 23.74 5.93 -12.81
C SER A 309 24.48 4.63 -12.52
N LEU A 310 23.85 3.47 -12.81
CA LEU A 310 24.47 2.15 -12.58
C LEU A 310 25.61 1.85 -13.54
N VAL A 311 25.47 2.20 -14.82
CA VAL A 311 26.55 2.04 -15.82
C VAL A 311 27.76 2.85 -15.41
N GLU A 312 27.58 4.09 -14.97
CA GLU A 312 28.69 4.94 -14.52
C GLU A 312 29.36 4.38 -13.26
N ARG A 313 28.57 3.95 -12.26
CA ARG A 313 29.08 3.28 -11.05
C ARG A 313 29.80 1.96 -11.33
N SER A 314 29.54 1.32 -12.47
CA SER A 314 30.23 0.08 -12.87
C SER A 314 31.64 0.31 -13.44
N ARG A 315 32.05 1.56 -13.70
CA ARG A 315 33.37 1.83 -14.27
C ARG A 315 34.47 1.60 -13.24
N GLY A 316 35.51 0.88 -13.65
CA GLY A 316 36.75 0.80 -12.88
C GLY A 316 37.56 2.10 -12.96
N ALA A 317 38.64 2.18 -12.17
CA ALA A 317 39.60 3.29 -12.24
C ALA A 317 40.26 3.47 -13.62
N ASP A 318 40.19 2.43 -14.47
CA ASP A 318 40.63 2.41 -15.86
C ASP A 318 39.55 2.86 -16.85
N PHE A 319 38.43 3.40 -16.36
CA PHE A 319 37.24 3.80 -17.12
C PHE A 319 36.55 2.67 -17.90
N ARG A 320 36.95 1.41 -17.69
CA ARG A 320 36.34 0.23 -18.33
C ARG A 320 35.11 -0.22 -17.55
N LEU A 321 34.06 -0.59 -18.28
CA LEU A 321 32.83 -1.13 -17.72
C LEU A 321 33.08 -2.50 -17.08
N ARG A 322 32.70 -2.67 -15.81
CA ARG A 322 32.78 -3.95 -15.07
C ARG A 322 31.38 -4.51 -14.81
N LEU A 323 30.65 -4.71 -15.91
CA LEU A 323 29.31 -5.28 -15.88
C LEU A 323 29.36 -6.80 -16.01
N SER A 324 28.33 -7.46 -15.49
CA SER A 324 28.13 -8.89 -15.78
C SER A 324 27.96 -9.11 -17.29
N PRO A 325 28.33 -10.27 -17.85
CA PRO A 325 28.13 -10.55 -19.28
C PRO A 325 26.66 -10.40 -19.70
N LYS A 326 25.72 -10.71 -18.80
CA LYS A 326 24.27 -10.58 -19.01
C LYS A 326 23.87 -9.11 -19.16
N ASP A 327 24.28 -8.25 -18.22
CA ASP A 327 23.97 -6.83 -18.25
C ASP A 327 24.66 -6.10 -19.41
N PHE A 328 25.93 -6.43 -19.67
CA PHE A 328 26.67 -5.88 -20.79
C PHE A 328 25.98 -6.20 -22.11
N SER A 329 25.57 -7.46 -22.31
CA SER A 329 24.86 -7.89 -23.53
C SER A 329 23.49 -7.21 -23.67
N ALA A 330 22.76 -7.05 -22.57
CA ALA A 330 21.46 -6.37 -22.57
C ALA A 330 21.60 -4.90 -22.99
N ILE A 331 22.56 -4.17 -22.41
CA ILE A 331 22.82 -2.77 -22.78
C ILE A 331 23.33 -2.67 -24.23
N ALA A 332 24.28 -3.54 -24.62
CA ALA A 332 24.84 -3.56 -25.98
C ALA A 332 23.79 -3.88 -27.06
N GLY A 333 22.84 -4.78 -26.76
CA GLY A 333 21.72 -5.11 -27.64
C GLY A 333 20.64 -4.02 -27.69
N GLY A 334 20.53 -3.21 -26.65
CA GLY A 334 19.59 -2.10 -26.53
C GLY A 334 20.03 -0.84 -27.31
N LYS A 335 19.96 -0.87 -28.64
CA LYS A 335 20.36 0.25 -29.54
C LYS A 335 19.78 1.63 -29.17
N VAL A 336 18.65 1.69 -28.48
CA VAL A 336 17.98 2.95 -28.05
C VAL A 336 18.59 3.50 -26.75
N ILE A 337 18.98 2.62 -25.82
CA ILE A 337 19.54 3.01 -24.53
C ILE A 337 20.98 3.49 -24.71
N LEU A 338 21.78 2.80 -25.52
CA LEU A 338 23.14 3.22 -25.87
C LEU A 338 23.19 4.63 -26.47
N LYS A 339 22.35 4.93 -27.46
CA LYS A 339 22.31 6.27 -28.10
C LYS A 339 22.00 7.40 -27.11
N LYS A 340 21.25 7.12 -26.03
CA LYS A 340 20.98 8.10 -24.97
C LYS A 340 22.10 8.14 -23.93
N LEU A 341 22.68 7.00 -23.56
CA LEU A 341 23.85 6.96 -22.67
C LEU A 341 25.08 7.65 -23.28
N GLU A 342 25.22 7.66 -24.61
CA GLU A 342 26.27 8.40 -25.33
C GLU A 342 25.99 9.92 -25.41
N SER A 343 24.76 10.35 -25.12
CA SER A 343 24.35 11.77 -25.13
C SER A 343 24.38 12.44 -23.75
N PHE A 344 24.59 11.66 -22.70
CA PHE A 344 24.93 12.11 -21.35
C PHE A 344 26.44 12.00 -21.17
#